data_AF-A0A2T0N3G2-F1
#
_entry.id   AF-A0A2T0N3G2-F1
#
_cell.length_a   1.000
_cell.length_b   1.000
_cell.length_c   1.000
_cell.angle_alpha   90.00
_cell.angle_beta   90.00
_cell.angle_gamma   90.00
#
_symmetry.space_group_name_H-M   'P 1'
#
loop_
_entity.id
_entity.type
_entity.pdbx_description
1 polymer ?
#
loop_
_entity_poly.entity_id
_entity_poly.type
_entity_poly.pdbx_seq_one_letter_code
_entity_poly.pdbx_strand_id
1 'polypeptide(L)'
;MDQRGSGDRHERTAAGHQPAHVRCTPPAAAALFEIAVLDTTSEDGRPRWHTIGWGVGRGEADSIAETYVTRPMCPYDEAQIRHNGHLVGVHRRPAGRTG
;
A
#
# COMPACT_ATOMS: atom_id res chain seq x y z
N MET A 1 -11.30 59.38 39.42
CA MET A 1 -11.45 58.20 38.54
C MET A 1 -10.07 57.65 38.24
N ASP A 2 -9.75 56.65 39.05
CA ASP A 2 -8.91 55.46 38.87
C ASP A 2 -7.84 55.43 37.76
N GLN A 3 -6.57 55.39 38.19
CA GLN A 3 -5.50 54.69 37.47
C GLN A 3 -4.85 53.74 38.48
N ARG A 4 -5.43 52.54 38.59
CA ARG A 4 -4.86 51.39 39.31
C ARG A 4 -3.76 50.79 38.45
N GLY A 5 -2.75 50.21 39.11
CA GLY A 5 -2.06 49.03 38.56
C GLY A 5 -0.56 49.10 38.61
N SER A 6 -0.04 48.88 39.82
CA SER A 6 1.32 48.47 40.13
C SER A 6 1.92 47.53 39.09
N GLY A 7 3.18 47.81 38.73
CA GLY A 7 4.00 46.89 37.96
C GLY A 7 4.18 45.58 38.69
N ASP A 8 4.00 44.49 37.95
CA ASP A 8 4.39 43.15 38.37
C ASP A 8 5.01 42.47 37.15
N ARG A 9 6.34 42.55 37.10
CA ARG A 9 7.18 41.77 36.18
C ARG A 9 7.14 40.33 36.68
N HIS A 10 6.14 39.56 36.27
CA HIS A 10 6.17 38.11 36.40
C HIS A 10 6.81 37.52 35.14
N GLU A 11 8.14 37.47 35.16
CA GLU A 11 8.92 36.49 34.40
C GLU A 11 8.45 35.11 34.84
N ARG A 12 7.45 34.57 34.14
CA ARG A 12 7.03 33.19 34.32
C ARG A 12 8.05 32.33 33.61
N THR A 13 9.10 31.95 34.34
CA THR A 13 10.06 30.91 33.97
C THR A 13 9.26 29.70 33.50
N ALA A 14 9.29 29.43 32.19
CA ALA A 14 8.73 28.22 31.64
C ALA A 14 9.53 27.06 32.25
N ALA A 15 8.92 26.39 33.23
CA ALA A 15 9.44 25.16 33.80
C ALA A 15 9.84 24.25 32.64
N GLY A 16 11.11 23.81 32.66
CA GLY A 16 11.76 23.11 31.56
C GLY A 16 10.90 21.98 31.01
N HIS A 17 10.24 22.26 29.89
CA HIS A 17 9.65 21.23 29.05
C HIS A 17 10.83 20.61 28.31
N GLN A 18 11.38 19.52 28.87
CA GLN A 18 12.31 18.70 28.09
C GLN A 18 11.58 18.37 26.78
N PRO A 19 12.13 18.72 25.61
CA PRO A 19 11.48 18.42 24.35
C PRO A 19 11.29 16.90 24.31
N ALA A 20 10.04 16.46 24.32
CA ALA A 20 9.73 15.06 24.14
C ALA A 20 10.30 14.67 22.76
N HIS A 21 11.41 13.93 22.76
CA HIS A 21 12.02 13.44 21.55
C HIS A 21 11.03 12.47 20.89
N VAL A 22 10.27 12.96 19.91
CA VAL A 22 9.49 12.10 19.04
C VAL A 22 10.50 11.23 18.30
N ARG A 23 10.39 9.91 18.43
CA ARG A 23 11.21 9.00 17.62
C ARG A 23 10.86 9.26 16.16
N CYS A 24 11.76 9.93 15.43
CA CYS A 24 11.71 10.06 13.98
C CYS A 24 12.02 8.73 13.26
N THR A 25 12.00 7.60 13.96
CA THR A 25 12.07 6.28 13.33
C THR A 25 10.74 6.06 12.62
N PRO A 26 10.71 6.07 11.27
CA PRO A 26 9.50 5.71 10.57
C PRO A 26 9.10 4.30 11.01
N PRO A 27 7.79 4.03 11.16
CA PRO A 27 7.34 2.65 11.34
C PRO A 27 7.94 1.81 10.21
N ALA A 28 8.30 0.55 10.52
CA ALA A 28 8.80 -0.36 9.49
C ALA A 28 7.83 -0.32 8.31
N ALA A 29 8.34 -0.03 7.11
CA ALA A 29 7.51 -0.02 5.91
C ALA A 29 6.81 -1.37 5.84
N ALA A 30 5.47 -1.36 5.77
CA ALA A 30 4.74 -2.60 5.57
C ALA A 30 5.27 -3.27 4.29
N ALA A 31 5.42 -4.59 4.31
CA ALA A 31 5.90 -5.31 3.13
C ALA A 31 4.86 -5.13 2.01
N LEU A 32 5.25 -4.40 0.96
CA LEU A 32 4.42 -4.15 -0.21
C LEU A 32 4.67 -5.23 -1.25
N PHE A 33 3.59 -5.82 -1.73
CA PHE A 33 3.62 -6.85 -2.75
C PHE A 33 3.03 -6.28 -4.03
N GLU A 34 3.85 -6.15 -5.06
CA GLU A 34 3.41 -5.75 -6.41
C GLU A 34 2.52 -6.84 -6.98
N ILE A 35 1.43 -6.44 -7.63
CA ILE A 35 0.51 -7.35 -8.33
C ILE A 35 0.48 -6.95 -9.80
N ALA A 36 0.88 -7.87 -10.67
CA ALA A 36 0.87 -7.68 -12.12
C ALA A 36 -0.03 -8.71 -12.79
N VAL A 37 -0.75 -8.34 -13.84
CA VAL A 37 -1.62 -9.24 -14.60
C VAL A 37 -1.15 -9.38 -16.04
N LEU A 38 -1.38 -10.55 -16.62
CA LEU A 38 -1.12 -10.84 -18.02
C LEU A 38 -2.37 -10.48 -18.85
N ASP A 39 -2.23 -9.44 -19.65
CA ASP A 39 -3.21 -9.07 -20.67
C ASP A 39 -2.85 -9.75 -21.99
N THR A 40 -3.70 -10.68 -22.41
CA THR A 40 -3.62 -11.38 -23.71
C THR A 40 -4.60 -10.80 -24.73
N THR A 41 -5.41 -9.83 -24.32
CA THR A 41 -6.51 -9.23 -25.12
C THR A 41 -6.09 -7.95 -25.85
N SER A 42 -4.82 -7.54 -25.72
CA SER A 42 -4.28 -6.36 -26.37
C SER A 42 -4.47 -6.39 -27.89
N GLU A 43 -4.74 -5.23 -28.50
CA GLU A 43 -5.06 -5.11 -29.94
C GLU A 43 -3.94 -5.62 -30.85
N ASP A 44 -2.69 -5.55 -30.40
CA ASP A 44 -1.53 -6.05 -31.12
C ASP A 44 -1.37 -7.59 -31.07
N GLY A 45 -2.26 -8.28 -30.35
CA GLY A 45 -2.24 -9.74 -30.15
C GLY A 45 -1.05 -10.26 -29.34
N ARG A 46 -0.28 -9.36 -28.69
CA ARG A 46 0.90 -9.72 -27.90
C ARG A 46 0.59 -9.73 -26.41
N PRO A 47 0.94 -10.82 -25.69
CA PRO A 47 0.75 -10.88 -24.25
C PRO A 47 1.66 -9.86 -23.54
N ARG A 48 1.09 -9.10 -22.61
CA ARG A 48 1.83 -8.07 -21.86
C ARG A 48 1.48 -8.08 -20.37
N TRP A 49 2.51 -7.90 -19.56
CA TRP A 49 2.37 -7.74 -18.11
C TRP A 49 2.10 -6.27 -17.74
N HIS A 50 1.09 -6.06 -16.90
CA HIS A 50 0.72 -4.75 -16.38
C HIS A 50 0.56 -4.79 -14.86
N THR A 51 1.25 -3.88 -14.16
CA THR A 51 1.07 -3.70 -12.72
C THR A 51 -0.29 -3.05 -12.46
N ILE A 52 -1.13 -3.71 -11.67
CA ILE A 52 -2.48 -3.24 -11.34
C ILE A 52 -2.58 -2.65 -9.93
N GLY A 53 -1.60 -2.92 -9.06
CA GLY A 53 -1.60 -2.40 -7.71
C GLY A 53 -0.55 -3.03 -6.80
N TRP A 54 -0.65 -2.68 -5.53
CA TRP A 54 0.23 -3.13 -4.45
C TRP A 54 -0.62 -3.57 -3.26
N GLY A 55 -0.41 -4.79 -2.76
CA GLY A 55 -1.05 -5.31 -1.54
C GLY A 55 -0.18 -5.12 -0.31
N VAL A 56 -0.81 -4.84 0.85
CA VAL A 56 -0.14 -4.73 2.15
C VAL A 56 -0.11 -6.12 2.78
N GLY A 57 1.03 -6.79 2.63
CA GLY A 57 1.20 -8.17 3.06
C GLY A 57 0.80 -9.19 1.99
N ARG A 58 1.29 -10.41 2.19
CA ARG A 58 1.17 -11.49 1.19
C ARG A 58 -0.27 -11.98 1.01
N GLY A 59 -1.01 -12.17 2.11
CA GLY A 59 -2.38 -12.70 2.04
C GLY A 59 -3.34 -11.79 1.29
N GLU A 60 -3.25 -10.47 1.50
CA GLU A 60 -4.03 -9.51 0.73
C GLU A 60 -3.66 -9.54 -0.76
N ALA A 61 -2.35 -9.57 -1.07
CA ALA A 61 -1.89 -9.65 -2.44
C ALA A 61 -2.35 -10.93 -3.15
N ASP A 62 -2.37 -12.06 -2.45
CA ASP A 62 -2.91 -13.33 -2.95
C ASP A 62 -4.42 -13.22 -3.24
N SER A 63 -5.22 -12.69 -2.32
CA SER A 63 -6.66 -12.51 -2.53
C SER A 63 -6.98 -11.57 -3.70
N ILE A 64 -6.21 -10.49 -3.87
CA ILE A 64 -6.37 -9.58 -5.00
C ILE A 64 -6.00 -10.30 -6.30
N ALA A 65 -4.82 -10.93 -6.36
CA ALA A 65 -4.35 -11.63 -7.56
C ALA A 65 -5.35 -12.72 -8.00
N GLU A 66 -5.88 -13.51 -7.07
CA GLU A 66 -6.90 -14.53 -7.32
C GLU A 66 -8.18 -13.91 -7.91
N THR A 67 -8.69 -12.83 -7.30
CA THR A 67 -9.89 -12.12 -7.79
C THR A 67 -9.73 -11.68 -9.24
N TYR A 68 -8.55 -11.18 -9.60
CA TYR A 68 -8.24 -10.70 -10.94
C TYR A 68 -8.06 -11.80 -11.99
N VAL A 69 -8.06 -13.09 -11.64
CA VAL A 69 -8.04 -14.18 -12.64
C VAL A 69 -9.26 -15.08 -12.57
N THR A 70 -10.04 -15.00 -11.49
CA THR A 70 -11.24 -15.83 -11.27
C THR A 70 -12.56 -15.10 -11.52
N ARG A 71 -12.59 -13.76 -11.49
CA ARG A 71 -13.83 -13.00 -11.71
C ARG A 71 -14.45 -13.32 -13.07
N PRO A 72 -15.79 -13.48 -13.16
CA PRO A 72 -16.46 -13.67 -14.44
C PRO A 72 -16.12 -12.56 -15.43
N MET A 73 -15.90 -12.93 -16.69
CA MET A 73 -15.53 -12.02 -17.79
C MET A 73 -14.23 -11.22 -17.54
N CYS A 74 -13.35 -11.67 -16.64
CA CYS A 74 -12.03 -11.07 -16.56
C CYS A 74 -11.32 -11.15 -17.92
N PRO A 75 -10.53 -10.16 -18.34
CA PRO A 75 -9.67 -10.29 -19.51
C PRO A 75 -8.32 -10.98 -19.20
N TYR A 76 -7.92 -11.07 -17.93
CA TYR A 76 -6.57 -11.54 -17.56
C TYR A 76 -6.46 -13.04 -17.31
N ASP A 77 -5.45 -13.67 -17.90
CA ASP A 77 -5.23 -15.11 -17.82
C ASP A 77 -4.34 -15.52 -16.63
N GLU A 78 -3.43 -14.64 -16.22
CA GLU A 78 -2.49 -14.88 -15.12
C GLU A 78 -2.29 -13.60 -14.30
N ALA A 79 -2.04 -13.76 -13.00
CA ALA A 79 -1.61 -12.71 -12.09
C ALA A 79 -0.36 -13.15 -11.33
N GLN A 80 0.62 -12.26 -11.24
CA GLN A 80 1.88 -12.47 -10.53
C GLN A 80 1.96 -11.55 -9.33
N ILE A 81 2.58 -12.06 -8.27
CA ILE A 81 2.88 -11.31 -7.06
C ILE A 81 4.38 -11.21 -6.93
N ARG A 82 4.90 -9.99 -6.79
CA ARG A 82 6.32 -9.72 -6.62
C ARG A 82 6.59 -8.98 -5.32
N HIS A 83 7.69 -9.30 -4.66
CA HIS A 83 8.16 -8.61 -3.47
C HIS A 83 9.62 -8.22 -3.68
N ASN A 84 9.92 -6.92 -3.60
CA ASN A 84 11.24 -6.36 -3.89
C ASN A 84 11.80 -6.83 -5.25
N GLY A 85 10.94 -6.89 -6.28
CA GLY A 85 11.30 -7.33 -7.62
C GLY A 85 11.33 -8.85 -7.84
N HIS A 86 11.28 -9.65 -6.79
CA HIS A 86 11.29 -11.11 -6.86
C HIS A 86 9.88 -11.69 -6.98
N LEU A 87 9.67 -12.65 -7.87
CA LEU A 87 8.42 -13.37 -8.00
C LEU A 87 8.18 -14.28 -6.77
N VAL A 88 7.04 -14.13 -6.11
CA VAL A 88 6.70 -14.86 -4.87
C VAL A 88 5.34 -15.58 -4.94
N GLY A 89 4.55 -15.35 -5.99
CA GLY A 89 3.25 -16.00 -6.21
C GLY A 89 2.75 -15.85 -7.64
N VAL A 90 1.97 -16.83 -8.09
CA VAL A 90 1.32 -16.85 -9.42
C VAL A 90 -0.07 -17.43 -9.27
N HIS A 91 -1.07 -16.75 -9.83
CA HIS A 91 -2.46 -17.17 -9.92
C HIS A 91 -2.85 -17.27 -11.38
N ARG A 92 -3.54 -18.33 -11.76
CA ARG A 92 -3.97 -18.55 -13.14
C ARG A 92 -5.48 -18.66 -13.21
N ARG A 93 -6.05 -18.17 -14.30
CA ARG A 93 -7.46 -18.40 -14.60
C ARG A 93 -7.71 -19.91 -14.60
N PRO A 94 -8.71 -20.40 -13.85
CA PRO A 94 -9.13 -21.78 -13.96
C PRO A 94 -9.53 -22.06 -15.40
N ALA A 95 -8.91 -23.06 -16.03
CA ALA A 95 -9.43 -23.59 -17.28
C ALA A 95 -10.81 -24.17 -16.95
N GLY A 96 -11.89 -23.45 -17.31
CA GLY A 96 -13.23 -23.94 -17.11
C GLY A 96 -13.35 -25.35 -17.69
N ARG A 97 -13.80 -26.30 -16.87
CA ARG A 97 -14.25 -27.62 -17.31
C ARG A 97 -15.15 -27.41 -18.51
N THR A 98 -14.71 -27.89 -19.66
CA THR A 98 -15.53 -28.06 -20.84
C THR A 98 -16.77 -28.86 -20.42
N GLY A 99 -17.94 -28.24 -20.52
CA GLY A 99 -19.24 -28.84 -20.29
C GLY A 99 -20.16 -28.42 -21.41
#